data_AF-A0A2D4TFW1-F1
#
_entry.id   AF-A0A2D4TFW1-F1
#
_cell.length_a   1.000
_cell.length_b   1.000
_cell.length_c   1.000
_cell.angle_alpha   90.00
_cell.angle_beta   90.00
_cell.angle_gamma   90.00
#
_symmetry.space_group_name_H-M   'P 1'
#
loop_
_entity.id
_entity.type
_entity.pdbx_description
1 polymer ?
#
loop_
_entity_poly.entity_id
_entity_poly.type
_entity_poly.pdbx_seq_one_letter_code
_entity_poly.pdbx_strand_id
1 'polypeptide(L)'
;MPCRWLICITLSVLAGCQQYDFSVNERVVYSPRPLLTDFHIDDSALRGCLEQAINDNKISSMGELQTLDCSGAGVRSVAGLGSFSSLSWLNLGGNAISDIRELAVLLELRSVMLDDNQIEDAGPLYRLPELAVVNLDGNSALRCPGPGSWISLERLTLPRHCR
;
A
#
# COMPACT_ATOMS: atom_id res chain seq x y z
N MET A 1 -17.59 -3.23 -69.83
CA MET A 1 -16.81 -3.20 -71.09
C MET A 1 -15.56 -4.06 -70.88
N PRO A 2 -14.99 -4.69 -71.93
CA PRO A 2 -14.42 -6.04 -71.79
C PRO A 2 -12.88 -6.13 -71.76
N CYS A 3 -12.36 -7.23 -71.18
CA CYS A 3 -11.03 -7.77 -71.49
C CYS A 3 -11.06 -9.32 -71.58
N ARG A 4 -10.05 -9.91 -72.26
CA ARG A 4 -9.99 -11.29 -72.80
C ARG A 4 -8.55 -11.85 -72.66
N TRP A 5 -8.25 -13.16 -72.65
CA TRP A 5 -9.08 -14.38 -72.79
C TRP A 5 -8.35 -15.62 -72.21
N LEU A 6 -9.08 -16.48 -71.47
CA LEU A 6 -8.91 -17.94 -71.29
C LEU A 6 -7.63 -18.61 -70.67
N ILE A 7 -7.92 -19.52 -69.72
CA ILE A 7 -7.35 -20.88 -69.45
C ILE A 7 -5.91 -21.02 -68.92
N CYS A 8 -5.77 -21.57 -67.68
CA CYS A 8 -5.21 -22.92 -67.47
C CYS A 8 -5.62 -23.54 -66.10
N ILE A 9 -5.68 -24.87 -66.05
CA ILE A 9 -6.20 -25.73 -64.94
C ILE A 9 -4.99 -26.17 -64.06
N THR A 10 -5.07 -26.25 -62.72
CA THR A 10 -5.33 -27.50 -61.95
C THR A 10 -5.72 -27.27 -60.48
N LEU A 11 -6.51 -28.21 -59.93
CA LEU A 11 -6.89 -28.31 -58.51
C LEU A 11 -5.69 -28.57 -57.57
N SER A 12 -5.70 -27.94 -56.38
CA SER A 12 -5.02 -28.41 -55.16
C SER A 12 -5.69 -27.89 -53.87
N VAL A 13 -6.54 -28.75 -53.30
CA VAL A 13 -6.95 -28.91 -51.87
C VAL A 13 -6.96 -27.71 -50.90
N LEU A 14 -8.19 -27.36 -50.48
CA LEU A 14 -8.65 -26.99 -49.11
C LEU A 14 -7.61 -26.68 -48.00
N ALA A 15 -7.41 -25.39 -47.73
CA ALA A 15 -7.27 -24.78 -46.40
C ALA A 15 -7.44 -23.24 -46.57
N GLY A 16 -8.06 -22.46 -45.69
CA GLY A 16 -8.83 -22.74 -44.47
C GLY A 16 -9.85 -21.60 -44.25
N CYS A 17 -10.53 -21.59 -43.11
CA CYS A 17 -11.72 -20.76 -42.85
C CYS A 17 -11.58 -19.26 -43.14
N GLN A 18 -12.60 -18.75 -43.86
CA GLN A 18 -13.24 -17.44 -43.71
C GLN A 18 -12.73 -16.57 -42.56
N GLN A 19 -12.04 -15.48 -42.90
CA GLN A 19 -11.64 -14.44 -41.94
C GLN A 19 -12.80 -13.46 -41.72
N TYR A 20 -13.85 -13.92 -41.05
CA TYR A 20 -14.89 -13.05 -40.50
C TYR A 20 -14.39 -12.42 -39.21
N ASP A 21 -13.87 -11.20 -39.33
CA ASP A 21 -13.69 -10.34 -38.15
C ASP A 21 -15.07 -9.83 -37.72
N PHE A 22 -15.52 -10.25 -36.55
CA PHE A 22 -16.85 -9.99 -36.00
C PHE A 22 -16.66 -9.40 -34.61
N SER A 23 -16.62 -8.07 -34.53
CA SER A 23 -16.55 -7.35 -33.26
C SER A 23 -17.95 -7.24 -32.65
N VAL A 24 -18.33 -8.20 -31.81
CA VAL A 24 -19.50 -8.02 -30.93
C VAL A 24 -19.11 -7.09 -29.80
N ASN A 25 -19.45 -5.82 -29.97
CA ASN A 25 -19.62 -4.83 -28.92
C ASN A 25 -18.69 -5.04 -27.71
N GLU A 26 -17.39 -4.76 -27.88
CA GLU A 26 -16.40 -4.67 -26.79
C GLU A 26 -16.67 -3.47 -25.85
N ARG A 27 -17.92 -3.02 -25.81
CA ARG A 27 -18.42 -2.04 -24.86
C ARG A 27 -18.43 -2.72 -23.50
N VAL A 28 -17.37 -2.49 -22.73
CA VAL A 28 -17.31 -2.79 -21.30
C VAL A 28 -18.44 -2.01 -20.62
N VAL A 29 -19.60 -2.67 -20.44
CA VAL A 29 -20.83 -2.04 -19.90
C VAL A 29 -20.66 -1.71 -18.41
N TYR A 30 -19.72 -2.40 -17.75
CA TYR A 30 -19.32 -2.12 -16.38
C TYR A 30 -17.82 -2.36 -16.22
N SER A 31 -17.04 -1.28 -16.21
CA SER A 31 -15.74 -1.30 -15.52
C SER A 31 -16.06 -1.11 -14.05
N PRO A 32 -15.72 -2.06 -13.15
CA PRO A 32 -15.77 -1.79 -11.73
C PRO A 32 -15.01 -0.50 -11.44
N ARG A 33 -15.54 0.37 -10.57
CA ARG A 33 -14.72 1.45 -10.02
C ARG A 33 -13.47 0.80 -9.43
N PRO A 34 -12.25 1.30 -9.71
CA PRO A 34 -11.06 0.74 -9.09
C PRO A 34 -11.28 0.77 -7.58
N LEU A 35 -11.07 -0.37 -6.94
CA LEU A 35 -11.26 -0.46 -5.50
C LEU A 35 -10.28 0.54 -4.88
N LEU A 36 -10.83 1.52 -4.16
CA LEU A 36 -10.09 2.55 -3.43
C LEU A 36 -9.40 3.61 -4.34
N THR A 37 -10.20 4.50 -4.97
CA THR A 37 -9.68 5.66 -5.76
C THR A 37 -9.52 6.96 -4.98
N ASP A 38 -10.06 7.03 -3.75
CA ASP A 38 -10.27 8.31 -3.05
C ASP A 38 -9.16 8.66 -2.04
N PHE A 39 -8.13 7.80 -1.90
CA PHE A 39 -6.94 8.06 -1.09
C PHE A 39 -5.76 8.49 -1.96
N HIS A 40 -4.83 9.27 -1.40
CA HIS A 40 -3.63 9.74 -2.09
C HIS A 40 -2.38 9.36 -1.28
N ILE A 41 -1.63 8.39 -1.79
CA ILE A 41 -0.31 7.99 -1.25
C ILE A 41 0.73 8.41 -2.29
N ASP A 42 1.63 9.34 -1.96
CA ASP A 42 2.70 9.79 -2.84
C ASP A 42 3.88 8.80 -2.91
N ASP A 43 4.25 8.23 -1.76
CA ASP A 43 5.38 7.32 -1.64
C ASP A 43 5.09 6.01 -2.38
N SER A 44 5.88 5.72 -3.42
CA SER A 44 5.69 4.55 -4.27
C SER A 44 5.95 3.23 -3.56
N ALA A 45 6.81 3.20 -2.54
CA ALA A 45 7.07 1.99 -1.77
C ALA A 45 5.88 1.68 -0.85
N LEU A 46 5.37 2.70 -0.14
CA LEU A 46 4.17 2.55 0.69
C LEU A 46 2.94 2.18 -0.15
N ARG A 47 2.78 2.81 -1.32
CA ARG A 47 1.71 2.45 -2.28
C ARG A 47 1.82 0.99 -2.71
N GLY A 48 3.04 0.51 -2.98
CA GLY A 48 3.31 -0.88 -3.32
C GLY A 48 2.92 -1.87 -2.21
N CYS A 49 3.25 -1.58 -0.94
CA CYS A 49 2.81 -2.43 0.17
C CYS A 49 1.27 -2.46 0.28
N LEU A 50 0.63 -1.29 0.14
CA LEU A 50 -0.83 -1.15 0.24
C LEU A 50 -1.51 -1.94 -0.87
N GLU A 51 -1.11 -1.74 -2.13
CA GLU A 51 -1.62 -2.49 -3.28
C GLU A 51 -1.45 -4.00 -3.10
N GLN A 52 -0.28 -4.45 -2.61
CA GLN A 52 -0.04 -5.87 -2.31
C GLN A 52 -0.96 -6.39 -1.20
N ALA A 53 -1.04 -5.69 -0.06
CA ALA A 53 -1.89 -6.08 1.06
C ALA A 53 -3.39 -6.09 0.70
N ILE A 54 -3.83 -5.14 -0.12
CA ILE A 54 -5.20 -5.06 -0.64
C ILE A 54 -5.51 -6.28 -1.52
N ASN A 55 -4.60 -6.63 -2.43
CA ASN A 55 -4.76 -7.76 -3.35
C ASN A 55 -4.74 -9.11 -2.61
N ASP A 56 -3.78 -9.33 -1.72
CA ASP A 56 -3.60 -10.59 -1.00
C ASP A 56 -4.78 -10.90 -0.07
N ASN A 57 -5.28 -9.87 0.64
CA ASN A 57 -6.40 -10.00 1.57
C ASN A 57 -7.78 -9.76 0.90
N LYS A 58 -7.82 -9.45 -0.40
CA LYS A 58 -9.03 -9.15 -1.19
C LYS A 58 -9.89 -8.03 -0.60
N ILE A 59 -9.22 -6.99 -0.09
CA ILE A 59 -9.84 -5.86 0.59
C ILE A 59 -10.70 -5.05 -0.39
N SER A 60 -11.94 -4.79 0.01
CA SER A 60 -12.94 -4.07 -0.79
C SER A 60 -13.21 -2.63 -0.32
N SER A 61 -12.81 -2.29 0.91
CA SER A 61 -12.97 -0.96 1.51
C SER A 61 -11.84 -0.60 2.47
N MET A 62 -11.58 0.70 2.68
CA MET A 62 -10.45 1.18 3.51
C MET A 62 -10.51 0.69 4.97
N GLY A 63 -11.72 0.44 5.49
CA GLY A 63 -11.93 -0.06 6.86
C GLY A 63 -11.65 -1.56 7.06
N GLU A 64 -11.34 -2.31 6.00
CA GLU A 64 -10.95 -3.72 6.11
C GLU A 64 -9.44 -3.91 6.31
N LEU A 65 -8.61 -2.90 6.01
CA LEU A 65 -7.15 -3.00 6.17
C LEU A 65 -6.76 -2.84 7.65
N GLN A 66 -6.69 -3.98 8.36
CA GLN A 66 -6.32 -4.03 9.78
C GLN A 66 -4.82 -4.19 10.05
N THR A 67 -4.08 -4.69 9.07
CA THR A 67 -2.64 -4.97 9.17
C THR A 67 -1.91 -4.49 7.92
N LEU A 68 -0.72 -3.91 8.09
CA LEU A 68 0.15 -3.52 6.99
C LEU A 68 1.61 -3.80 7.37
N ASP A 69 2.33 -4.52 6.51
CA ASP A 69 3.78 -4.68 6.60
C ASP A 69 4.45 -4.01 5.39
N CYS A 70 5.35 -3.07 5.69
CA CYS A 70 6.24 -2.35 4.78
C CYS A 70 7.70 -2.45 5.25
N SER A 71 8.05 -3.45 6.07
CA SER A 71 9.41 -3.57 6.60
C SER A 71 10.44 -3.69 5.48
N GLY A 72 11.48 -2.84 5.53
CA GLY A 72 12.54 -2.82 4.52
C GLY A 72 12.11 -2.39 3.11
N ALA A 73 10.88 -1.88 2.91
CA ALA A 73 10.35 -1.55 1.58
C ALA A 73 10.96 -0.28 0.94
N GLY A 74 11.69 0.54 1.71
CA GLY A 74 12.30 1.79 1.25
C GLY A 74 11.38 3.01 1.32
N VAL A 75 10.36 2.95 2.19
CA VAL A 75 9.41 4.03 2.50
C VAL A 75 10.16 5.24 3.07
N ARG A 76 9.77 6.43 2.64
CA ARG A 76 10.26 7.73 3.13
C ARG A 76 9.14 8.59 3.73
N SER A 77 7.90 8.41 3.27
CA SER A 77 6.74 9.15 3.75
C SER A 77 5.58 8.22 4.09
N VAL A 78 4.90 8.50 5.21
CA VAL A 78 3.62 7.88 5.59
C VAL A 78 2.40 8.74 5.21
N ALA A 79 2.59 9.74 4.36
CA ALA A 79 1.51 10.63 3.92
C ALA A 79 0.41 9.88 3.18
N GLY A 80 -0.84 10.15 3.54
CA GLY A 80 -2.05 9.46 3.08
C GLY A 80 -2.41 8.21 3.89
N LEU A 81 -1.55 7.71 4.78
CA LEU A 81 -1.83 6.50 5.55
C LEU A 81 -2.99 6.69 6.54
N GLY A 82 -3.27 7.95 6.93
CA GLY A 82 -4.42 8.31 7.77
C GLY A 82 -5.79 7.94 7.18
N SER A 83 -5.89 7.62 5.89
CA SER A 83 -7.13 7.11 5.26
C SER A 83 -7.52 5.69 5.71
N PHE A 84 -6.58 4.91 6.25
CA PHE A 84 -6.79 3.52 6.68
C PHE A 84 -7.02 3.45 8.19
N SER A 85 -8.09 4.08 8.67
CA SER A 85 -8.36 4.32 10.10
C SER A 85 -8.48 3.05 10.96
N SER A 86 -8.74 1.89 10.34
CA SER A 86 -8.86 0.59 11.01
C SER A 86 -7.56 -0.19 11.11
N LEU A 87 -6.41 0.41 10.75
CA LEU A 87 -5.09 -0.17 10.99
C LEU A 87 -4.85 -0.37 12.49
N SER A 88 -4.74 -1.63 12.88
CA SER A 88 -4.48 -2.07 14.26
C SER A 88 -3.03 -2.50 14.49
N TRP A 89 -2.35 -2.95 13.42
CA TRP A 89 -0.95 -3.35 13.43
C TRP A 89 -0.23 -2.80 12.20
N LEU A 90 0.89 -2.11 12.43
CA LEU A 90 1.67 -1.45 11.37
C LEU A 90 3.16 -1.74 11.56
N ASN A 91 3.79 -2.31 10.54
CA ASN A 91 5.23 -2.53 10.50
C ASN A 91 5.87 -1.67 9.40
N LEU A 92 6.70 -0.73 9.84
CA LEU A 92 7.48 0.19 9.01
C LEU A 92 8.97 0.12 9.37
N GLY A 93 9.44 -0.93 10.05
CA GLY A 93 10.83 -1.09 10.47
C GLY A 93 11.82 -1.17 9.29
N GLY A 94 13.02 -0.61 9.44
CA GLY A 94 14.08 -0.66 8.42
C GLY A 94 13.81 0.23 7.19
N ASN A 95 13.25 1.41 7.40
CA ASN A 95 12.89 2.37 6.34
C ASN A 95 13.65 3.71 6.50
N ALA A 96 13.26 4.74 5.74
CA ALA A 96 13.86 6.06 5.78
C ALA A 96 12.83 7.15 6.15
N ILE A 97 11.92 6.82 7.07
CA ILE A 97 10.86 7.72 7.54
C ILE A 97 11.40 8.63 8.64
N SER A 98 11.09 9.91 8.56
CA SER A 98 11.44 10.92 9.58
C SER A 98 10.22 11.62 10.19
N ASP A 99 9.17 11.84 9.39
CA ASP A 99 7.90 12.42 9.81
C ASP A 99 6.82 11.36 9.93
N ILE A 100 6.24 11.23 11.12
CA ILE A 100 5.15 10.28 11.44
C ILE A 100 3.87 10.98 11.90
N ARG A 101 3.69 12.28 11.63
CA ARG A 101 2.52 13.06 12.11
C ARG A 101 1.18 12.47 11.69
N GLU A 102 1.08 11.84 10.52
CA GLU A 102 -0.16 11.19 10.08
C GLU A 102 -0.54 9.94 10.87
N LEU A 103 0.39 9.31 11.61
CA LEU A 103 0.04 8.18 12.47
C LEU A 103 -0.86 8.61 13.65
N ALA A 104 -0.90 9.90 14.00
CA ALA A 104 -1.71 10.43 15.09
C ALA A 104 -3.23 10.29 14.90
N VAL A 105 -3.72 10.01 13.69
CA VAL A 105 -5.15 9.80 13.41
C VAL A 105 -5.55 8.31 13.33
N LEU A 106 -4.60 7.39 13.44
CA LEU A 106 -4.84 5.94 13.45
C LEU A 106 -5.28 5.48 14.85
N LEU A 107 -6.49 5.87 15.25
CA LEU A 107 -6.98 5.71 16.63
C LEU A 107 -7.12 4.24 17.07
N GLU A 108 -7.26 3.31 16.13
CA GLU A 108 -7.34 1.85 16.40
C GLU A 108 -5.96 1.17 16.47
N LEU A 109 -4.85 1.91 16.26
CA LEU A 109 -3.50 1.35 16.18
C LEU A 109 -3.02 0.85 17.54
N ARG A 110 -2.83 -0.47 17.65
CA ARG A 110 -2.39 -1.17 18.88
C ARG A 110 -0.90 -1.42 18.93
N SER A 111 -0.28 -1.67 17.77
CA SER A 111 1.12 -2.04 17.66
C SER A 111 1.76 -1.36 16.46
N VAL A 112 2.88 -0.65 16.70
CA VAL A 112 3.64 0.04 15.66
C VAL A 112 5.13 -0.26 15.76
N MET A 113 5.69 -0.84 14.69
CA MET A 113 7.12 -1.08 14.55
C MET A 113 7.71 0.00 13.64
N LEU A 114 8.59 0.83 14.20
CA LEU A 114 9.25 1.97 13.55
C LEU A 114 10.76 1.92 13.75
N ASP A 115 11.30 0.75 14.10
CA ASP A 115 12.74 0.54 14.27
C ASP A 115 13.55 0.82 13.01
N ASP A 116 14.83 1.12 13.17
CA ASP A 116 15.78 1.39 12.08
C ASP A 116 15.24 2.39 11.03
N ASN A 117 14.79 3.55 11.53
CA ASN A 117 14.29 4.70 10.76
C ASN A 117 15.05 6.00 11.13
N GLN A 118 14.53 7.15 10.69
CA GLN A 118 15.14 8.48 10.84
C GLN A 118 14.24 9.43 11.67
N ILE A 119 13.44 8.88 12.60
CA ILE A 119 12.43 9.63 13.36
C ILE A 119 13.09 10.44 14.47
N GLU A 120 12.86 11.76 14.45
CA GLU A 120 13.34 12.68 15.49
C GLU A 120 12.30 12.90 16.61
N ASP A 121 11.00 12.79 16.30
CA ASP A 121 9.90 13.08 17.25
C ASP A 121 8.82 12.00 17.23
N ALA A 122 8.71 11.26 18.34
CA ALA A 122 7.66 10.26 18.56
C ALA A 122 6.34 10.85 19.10
N GLY A 123 6.27 12.18 19.31
CA GLY A 123 5.10 12.91 19.82
C GLY A 123 3.73 12.55 19.21
N PRO A 124 3.61 12.31 17.87
CA PRO A 124 2.36 11.88 17.23
C PRO A 124 1.74 10.61 17.83
N LEU A 125 2.54 9.72 18.43
CA LEU A 125 2.09 8.43 18.96
C LEU A 125 1.61 8.51 20.42
N TYR A 126 1.99 9.54 21.16
CA TYR A 126 1.83 9.63 22.63
C TYR A 126 0.37 9.60 23.12
N ARG A 127 -0.58 9.89 22.23
CA ARG A 127 -2.01 10.08 22.54
C ARG A 127 -2.94 9.10 21.82
N LEU A 128 -2.40 8.13 21.10
CA LEU A 128 -3.19 7.06 20.49
C LEU A 128 -3.79 6.18 21.60
N PRO A 129 -5.12 6.04 21.70
CA PRO A 129 -5.78 5.50 22.89
C PRO A 129 -5.61 3.98 23.05
N GLU A 130 -5.51 3.26 21.92
CA GLU A 130 -5.42 1.79 21.89
C GLU A 130 -3.97 1.28 21.77
N LEU A 131 -2.99 2.19 21.67
CA LEU A 131 -1.58 1.85 21.42
C LEU A 131 -0.97 1.18 22.66
N ALA A 132 -0.46 -0.03 22.48
CA ALA A 132 0.10 -0.86 23.54
C ALA A 132 1.57 -1.23 23.29
N VAL A 133 1.97 -1.37 22.03
CA VAL A 133 3.32 -1.83 21.64
C VAL A 133 3.97 -0.84 20.68
N VAL A 134 5.14 -0.32 21.05
CA VAL A 134 5.94 0.61 20.24
C VAL A 134 7.38 0.12 20.17
N ASN A 135 7.91 -0.04 18.95
CA ASN A 135 9.36 -0.19 18.73
C ASN A 135 9.91 1.04 17.99
N LEU A 136 10.89 1.70 18.60
CA LEU A 136 11.58 2.87 18.07
C LEU A 136 13.11 2.67 18.08
N ASP A 137 13.64 1.46 18.34
CA ASP A 137 15.09 1.22 18.35
C ASP A 137 15.74 1.61 17.01
N GLY A 138 17.04 1.89 17.00
CA GLY A 138 17.74 2.29 15.75
C GLY A 138 17.47 3.72 15.24
N ASN A 139 16.42 4.41 15.71
CA ASN A 139 16.19 5.84 15.42
C ASN A 139 17.22 6.72 16.15
N SER A 140 18.42 6.84 15.60
CA SER A 140 19.59 7.46 16.24
C SER A 140 19.43 8.95 16.56
N ALA A 141 18.57 9.66 15.82
CA ALA A 141 18.27 11.08 16.04
C ALA A 141 17.06 11.33 16.98
N LEU A 142 16.40 10.28 17.47
CA LEU A 142 15.18 10.41 18.26
C LEU A 142 15.41 11.23 19.54
N ARG A 143 14.63 12.29 19.72
CA ARG A 143 14.53 13.01 20.99
C ARG A 143 13.84 12.11 22.01
N CYS A 144 14.59 11.70 23.04
CA CYS A 144 14.09 10.77 24.05
C CYS A 144 12.80 11.27 24.73
N PRO A 145 11.76 10.42 24.85
CA PRO A 145 10.52 10.78 25.52
C PRO A 145 10.77 11.04 27.02
N GLY A 146 10.15 12.09 27.56
CA GLY A 146 10.18 12.37 29.00
C GLY A 146 9.28 11.39 29.80
N PRO A 147 9.44 11.33 31.13
CA PRO A 147 8.54 10.57 32.00
C PRO A 147 7.08 10.95 31.76
N GLY A 148 6.19 9.95 31.62
CA GLY A 148 4.77 10.18 31.38
C GLY A 148 4.39 10.69 29.98
N SER A 149 5.30 10.65 28.99
CA SER A 149 4.97 10.98 27.59
C SER A 149 3.85 10.09 27.04
N TRP A 150 3.83 8.81 27.45
CA TRP A 150 2.86 7.81 27.03
C TRP A 150 1.81 7.59 28.11
N ILE A 151 0.54 7.50 27.72
CA ILE A 151 -0.58 7.31 28.68
C ILE A 151 -0.56 5.90 29.27
N SER A 152 -0.45 4.89 28.42
CA SER A 152 -0.35 3.48 28.77
C SER A 152 0.37 2.77 27.63
N LEU A 153 1.39 1.96 27.93
CA LEU A 153 2.03 1.04 27.00
C LEU A 153 2.34 -0.26 27.74
N GLU A 154 2.11 -1.39 27.08
CA GLU A 154 2.54 -2.71 27.55
C GLU A 154 4.04 -2.91 27.26
N ARG A 155 4.51 -2.43 26.11
CA ARG A 155 5.91 -2.56 25.70
C ARG A 155 6.38 -1.37 24.87
N LEU A 156 7.42 -0.72 25.36
CA LEU A 156 8.15 0.34 24.67
C LEU A 156 9.62 -0.07 24.51
N THR A 157 10.10 -0.11 23.27
CA THR A 157 11.52 -0.28 22.96
C THR A 157 12.07 1.03 22.41
N LEU A 158 13.08 1.59 23.08
CA LEU A 158 13.73 2.86 22.69
C LEU A 158 15.16 2.64 22.17
N PRO A 159 15.69 3.58 21.36
CA PRO A 159 17.11 3.66 21.04
C PRO A 159 18.02 3.59 22.27
N ARG A 160 19.23 3.06 22.10
CA ARG A 160 20.21 2.88 23.20
C ARG A 160 20.56 4.18 23.93
N HIS A 161 20.50 5.35 23.29
CA HIS A 161 20.78 6.65 23.92
C HIS A 161 19.63 7.20 24.78
N CYS A 162 18.48 6.50 24.79
CA CYS A 162 17.31 6.83 25.60
C CYS A 162 17.00 5.79 26.69
N ARG A 163 17.98 4.92 27.03
CA ARG A 163 17.87 3.87 28.05
C ARG A 163 18.70 4.22 29.29
#